data_AF-A0A7C4KN55-F1
#
_entry.id   AF-A0A7C4KN55-F1
#
_cell.length_a   1.000
_cell.length_b   1.000
_cell.length_c   1.000
_cell.angle_alpha   90.00
_cell.angle_beta   90.00
_cell.angle_gamma   90.00
#
_symmetry.space_group_name_H-M   'P 1'
#
loop_
_entity.id
_entity.type
_entity.pdbx_description
1 polymer ?
#
loop_
_entity_poly.entity_id
_entity_poly.type
_entity_poly.pdbx_seq_one_letter_code
_entity_poly.pdbx_strand_id
1 'polypeptide(L)'
;MFNLQFNEISWDSLEAALPLLLLLLAFNAVATFMALGFSYYARQPNVFQKGSDGRLPSFAWVMFWPYFLYNYSLLMAWRWLSREPTFAEVEPGLYWGRRLCWNERRLVEHLEPLAVLDLTAEFAEPEFMREQGEYLRLPILDMTPPRQRDFERALQFIQEHRGRQNIYVHCALGHGRAAAIMAAWLVLEGRCQNVAEAEAWLRQRRHGVHLTRGQRKAVIRFLETQKHS
;
A
#
# COMPACT_ATOMS: atom_id res chain seq x y z
N MET A 1 14.67 40.48 33.08
CA MET A 1 13.78 39.55 33.81
C MET A 1 12.41 39.60 33.12
N PHE A 2 12.17 38.72 32.15
CA PHE A 2 10.85 38.58 31.53
C PHE A 2 10.15 37.41 32.24
N ASN A 3 9.16 37.73 33.05
CA ASN A 3 8.31 36.76 33.73
C ASN A 3 7.23 36.32 32.74
N LEU A 4 7.45 35.18 32.08
CA LEU A 4 6.40 34.50 31.31
C LEU A 4 5.47 33.80 32.31
N GLN A 5 4.33 34.42 32.62
CA GLN A 5 3.24 33.73 33.31
C GLN A 5 2.69 32.66 32.37
N PHE A 6 3.06 31.41 32.61
CA PHE A 6 2.34 30.28 32.05
C PHE A 6 0.96 30.26 32.71
N ASN A 7 -0.09 30.59 31.95
CA ASN A 7 -1.46 30.37 32.39
C ASN A 7 -1.62 28.87 32.69
N GLU A 8 -1.85 28.53 33.96
CA GLU A 8 -2.25 27.18 34.35
C GLU A 8 -3.62 26.91 33.72
N ILE A 9 -3.67 26.00 32.75
CA ILE A 9 -4.92 25.49 32.20
C ILE A 9 -5.67 24.81 33.36
N SER A 10 -6.80 25.36 33.79
CA SER A 10 -7.57 24.81 34.90
C SER A 10 -8.22 23.49 34.51
N TRP A 11 -8.26 22.53 35.43
CA TRP A 11 -8.91 21.22 35.20
C TRP A 11 -10.38 21.36 34.78
N ASP A 12 -11.09 22.34 35.33
CA ASP A 12 -12.48 22.66 34.95
C ASP A 12 -12.63 23.03 33.46
N SER A 13 -11.64 23.73 32.90
CA SER A 13 -11.64 24.10 31.48
C SER A 13 -11.41 22.89 30.57
N LEU A 14 -10.66 21.89 31.03
CA LEU A 14 -10.44 20.63 30.31
C LEU A 14 -11.68 19.72 30.37
N GLU A 15 -12.37 19.64 31.51
CA GLU A 15 -13.61 18.87 31.66
C GLU A 15 -14.74 19.44 30.80
N ALA A 16 -14.86 20.77 30.71
CA ALA A 16 -15.86 21.42 29.86
C ALA A 16 -15.56 21.24 28.35
N ALA A 17 -14.30 21.16 27.96
CA ALA A 17 -13.88 21.00 26.56
C ALA A 17 -13.94 19.53 26.07
N LEU A 18 -13.87 18.56 26.99
CA LEU A 18 -13.80 17.14 26.65
C LEU A 18 -15.03 16.63 25.85
N PRO A 19 -16.29 16.95 26.19
CA PRO A 19 -17.46 16.52 25.41
C PRO A 19 -17.44 17.07 23.98
N LEU A 20 -17.05 18.33 23.81
CA LEU A 20 -16.95 18.97 22.49
C LEU A 20 -15.86 18.32 21.65
N LEU A 21 -14.69 18.03 22.24
CA LEU A 21 -13.62 17.31 21.57
C LEU A 21 -14.06 15.90 21.14
N LEU A 22 -14.69 15.14 22.03
CA LEU A 22 -15.22 13.81 21.71
C LEU A 22 -16.26 13.85 20.58
N LEU A 23 -17.14 14.86 20.58
CA LEU A 23 -18.12 15.08 19.51
C LEU A 23 -17.44 15.37 18.17
N LEU A 24 -16.41 16.22 18.15
CA LEU A 24 -15.63 16.51 16.94
C LEU A 24 -14.90 15.28 16.40
N LEU A 25 -14.32 14.46 17.29
CA LEU A 25 -13.66 13.21 16.90
C LEU A 25 -14.68 12.20 16.34
N ALA A 26 -15.84 12.07 16.97
CA ALA A 26 -16.91 11.19 16.50
C ALA A 26 -17.45 11.65 15.13
N PHE A 27 -17.71 12.94 14.96
CA PHE A 27 -18.13 13.51 13.68
C PHE A 27 -17.09 13.29 12.59
N ASN A 28 -15.81 13.55 12.87
CA ASN A 28 -14.73 13.29 11.92
C ASN A 28 -14.64 11.81 11.54
N ALA A 29 -14.79 10.89 12.50
CA ALA A 29 -14.80 9.46 12.21
C ALA A 29 -15.97 9.08 11.29
N VAL A 30 -17.18 9.56 11.57
CA VAL A 30 -18.35 9.33 10.70
C VAL A 30 -18.11 9.88 9.29
N ALA A 31 -17.65 11.12 9.18
CA ALA A 31 -17.34 11.75 7.89
C ALA A 31 -16.24 10.99 7.12
N THR A 32 -15.20 10.54 7.82
CA THR A 32 -14.12 9.70 7.29
C THR A 32 -14.70 8.44 6.66
N PHE A 33 -15.49 7.66 7.40
CA PHE A 33 -16.02 6.39 6.91
C PHE A 33 -17.11 6.57 5.85
N MET A 34 -17.86 7.67 5.85
CA MET A 34 -18.75 8.03 4.74
C MET A 34 -17.96 8.32 3.45
N ALA A 35 -16.92 9.16 3.53
CA ALA A 35 -16.07 9.47 2.38
C ALA A 35 -15.35 8.23 1.84
N LEU A 36 -14.89 7.35 2.73
CA LEU A 36 -14.33 6.05 2.36
C LEU A 36 -15.37 5.16 1.71
N GLY A 37 -16.57 5.04 2.28
CA GLY A 37 -17.67 4.24 1.71
C GLY A 37 -17.98 4.66 0.28
N PHE A 38 -18.08 5.97 0.04
CA PHE A 38 -18.24 6.52 -1.32
C PHE A 38 -17.03 6.21 -2.21
N SER A 39 -15.81 6.36 -1.71
CA SER A 39 -14.58 6.11 -2.48
C SER A 39 -14.43 4.64 -2.88
N TYR A 40 -14.80 3.71 -2.00
CA TYR A 40 -14.82 2.29 -2.30
C TYR A 40 -15.93 1.94 -3.30
N TYR A 41 -17.12 2.53 -3.15
CA TYR A 41 -18.23 2.37 -4.09
C TYR A 41 -17.87 2.87 -5.50
N ALA A 42 -17.37 4.11 -5.60
CA ALA A 42 -16.94 4.74 -6.84
C ALA A 42 -15.56 4.26 -7.34
N ARG A 43 -14.88 3.39 -6.57
CA ARG A 43 -13.51 2.92 -6.80
C ARG A 43 -12.49 4.05 -6.98
N GLN A 44 -12.61 5.16 -6.27
CA GLN A 44 -11.72 6.31 -6.41
C GLN A 44 -10.56 6.25 -5.39
N PRO A 45 -9.36 5.78 -5.78
CA PRO A 45 -8.22 5.69 -4.85
C PRO A 45 -7.61 7.05 -4.52
N ASN A 46 -7.94 8.10 -5.28
CA ASN A 46 -7.38 9.44 -5.13
C ASN A 46 -7.97 10.20 -3.95
N VAL A 47 -8.86 9.60 -3.15
CA VAL A 47 -9.46 10.22 -1.96
C VAL A 47 -8.41 10.73 -0.97
N PHE A 48 -7.27 10.03 -0.85
CA PHE A 48 -6.16 10.43 0.01
C PHE A 48 -5.16 11.39 -0.66
N GLN A 49 -5.30 11.62 -1.97
CA GLN A 49 -4.43 12.48 -2.79
C GLN A 49 -2.93 12.23 -2.60
N LYS A 50 -2.53 10.96 -2.55
CA LYS A 50 -1.11 10.56 -2.44
C LYS A 50 -0.27 11.18 -3.56
N GLY A 51 0.79 11.89 -3.19
CA GLY A 51 1.71 12.58 -4.08
C GLY A 51 2.49 11.60 -4.96
N SER A 52 3.02 12.08 -6.10
CA SER A 52 3.90 11.28 -6.96
C SER A 52 5.20 10.87 -6.25
N ASP A 53 5.57 11.61 -5.22
CA ASP A 53 6.66 11.35 -4.28
C ASP A 53 6.24 10.40 -3.14
N GLY A 54 5.08 9.74 -3.21
CA GLY A 54 4.65 8.77 -2.22
C GLY A 54 4.22 9.34 -0.86
N ARG A 55 4.22 10.67 -0.69
CA ARG A 55 3.78 11.33 0.54
C ARG A 55 2.27 11.53 0.55
N LEU A 56 1.71 11.59 1.76
CA LEU A 56 0.32 11.98 1.97
C LEU A 56 0.26 13.45 2.43
N PRO A 57 -0.62 14.27 1.83
CA PRO A 57 -0.73 15.68 2.20
C PRO A 57 -1.29 15.84 3.63
N SER A 58 -0.93 16.94 4.31
CA SER A 58 -1.32 17.17 5.71
C SER A 58 -2.84 17.15 5.93
N PHE A 59 -3.63 17.64 4.97
CA PHE A 59 -5.09 17.58 5.09
C PHE A 59 -5.59 16.12 5.15
N ALA A 60 -4.95 15.20 4.43
CA ALA A 60 -5.36 13.80 4.44
C ALA A 60 -5.10 13.18 5.82
N TRP A 61 -3.98 13.53 6.46
CA TRP A 61 -3.69 13.11 7.83
C TRP A 61 -4.73 13.61 8.82
N VAL A 62 -5.19 14.86 8.71
CA VAL A 62 -6.23 15.40 9.61
C VAL A 62 -7.60 14.82 9.29
N MET A 63 -7.94 14.69 8.02
CA MET A 63 -9.28 14.26 7.60
C MET A 63 -9.49 12.77 7.83
N PHE A 64 -8.49 11.93 7.53
CA PHE A 64 -8.59 10.46 7.57
C PHE A 64 -7.80 9.83 8.72
N TRP A 65 -7.42 10.59 9.75
CA TRP A 65 -6.63 10.06 10.88
C TRP A 65 -7.21 8.78 11.51
N PRO A 66 -8.54 8.58 11.68
CA PRO A 66 -9.05 7.35 12.30
C PRO A 66 -8.76 6.13 11.43
N TYR A 67 -8.91 6.29 10.12
CA TYR A 67 -8.65 5.24 9.15
C TYR A 67 -7.16 4.96 9.01
N PHE A 68 -6.31 5.99 8.96
CA PHE A 68 -4.86 5.79 8.95
C PHE A 68 -4.38 5.13 10.24
N LEU A 69 -4.84 5.60 11.39
CA LEU A 69 -4.53 4.98 12.68
C LEU A 69 -4.91 3.50 12.68
N TYR A 70 -6.10 3.16 12.19
CA TYR A 70 -6.54 1.78 12.06
C TYR A 70 -5.62 0.95 11.14
N ASN A 71 -5.32 1.44 9.94
CA ASN A 71 -4.48 0.71 8.96
C ASN A 71 -3.04 0.55 9.42
N TYR A 72 -2.42 1.60 9.98
CA TYR A 72 -1.08 1.52 10.56
C TYR A 72 -1.04 0.59 11.77
N SER A 73 -2.08 0.61 12.62
CA SER A 73 -2.18 -0.30 13.77
C SER A 73 -2.30 -1.75 13.32
N LEU A 74 -3.13 -2.04 12.31
CA LEU A 74 -3.24 -3.39 11.75
C LEU A 74 -1.93 -3.87 11.12
N LEU A 75 -1.27 -3.01 10.34
CA LEU A 75 0.02 -3.34 9.74
C LEU A 75 1.07 -3.59 10.82
N MET A 76 1.09 -2.79 11.89
CA MET A 76 1.99 -2.98 13.04
C MET A 76 1.69 -4.29 13.79
N ALA A 77 0.42 -4.55 14.11
CA ALA A 77 0.01 -5.79 14.74
C ALA A 77 0.39 -7.01 13.89
N TRP A 78 0.18 -6.93 12.56
CA TRP A 78 0.58 -7.99 11.64
C TRP A 78 2.09 -8.23 11.65
N ARG A 79 2.90 -7.16 11.71
CA ARG A 79 4.38 -7.29 11.82
C ARG A 79 4.82 -8.00 13.09
N TRP A 80 4.10 -7.82 14.20
CA TRP A 80 4.43 -8.45 15.47
C TRP A 80 3.95 -9.89 15.56
N LEU A 81 2.80 -10.19 14.96
CA LEU A 81 2.16 -11.51 15.06
C LEU A 81 2.59 -12.47 13.96
N SER A 82 2.86 -11.95 12.76
CA SER A 82 3.18 -12.79 11.60
C SER A 82 4.63 -13.23 11.59
N ARG A 83 4.84 -14.51 11.27
CA ARG A 83 6.16 -15.11 10.98
C ARG A 83 6.42 -15.24 9.48
N GLU A 84 5.52 -14.69 8.66
CA GLU A 84 5.70 -14.69 7.22
C GLU A 84 6.93 -13.87 6.82
N PRO A 85 7.70 -14.30 5.80
CA PRO A 85 8.75 -13.47 5.23
C PRO A 85 8.26 -12.07 4.90
N THR A 86 9.11 -11.05 4.98
CA THR A 86 8.74 -9.66 4.68
C THR A 86 8.50 -9.44 3.19
N PHE A 87 9.29 -10.09 2.35
CA PHE A 87 9.15 -10.14 0.90
C PHE A 87 9.73 -11.45 0.38
N ALA A 88 9.50 -11.73 -0.90
CA ALA A 88 10.08 -12.86 -1.59
C ALA A 88 10.61 -12.43 -2.96
N GLU A 89 11.62 -13.13 -3.43
CA GLU A 89 12.14 -12.99 -4.79
C GLU A 89 11.32 -13.85 -5.75
N VAL A 90 10.92 -13.25 -6.88
CA VAL A 90 10.23 -13.97 -7.95
C VAL A 90 11.24 -14.55 -8.94
N GLU A 91 12.22 -13.74 -9.28
CA GLU A 91 13.40 -14.05 -10.07
C GLU A 91 14.53 -13.08 -9.66
N PRO A 92 15.80 -13.34 -10.05
CA PRO A 92 16.91 -12.47 -9.71
C PRO A 92 16.60 -10.99 -9.97
N GLY A 93 16.54 -10.22 -8.90
CA GLY A 93 16.31 -8.77 -8.94
C GLY A 93 14.85 -8.31 -9.01
N LEU A 94 13.87 -9.20 -8.97
CA LEU A 94 12.44 -8.86 -8.88
C LEU A 94 11.83 -9.40 -7.59
N TYR A 95 11.52 -8.48 -6.68
CA TYR A 95 11.01 -8.76 -5.34
C TYR A 95 9.60 -8.24 -5.16
N TRP A 96 8.86 -8.89 -4.26
CA TRP A 96 7.52 -8.44 -3.89
C TRP A 96 7.17 -8.73 -2.44
N GLY A 97 6.33 -7.90 -1.83
CA GLY A 97 5.97 -8.09 -0.42
C GLY A 97 5.09 -7.03 0.20
N ARG A 98 5.22 -6.89 1.52
CA ARG A 98 4.49 -5.90 2.32
C ARG A 98 5.26 -4.59 2.41
N ARG A 99 4.57 -3.48 2.65
CA ARG A 99 5.22 -2.18 2.88
C ARG A 99 6.21 -2.29 4.05
N LEU A 100 7.44 -1.79 3.84
CA LEU A 100 8.51 -1.76 4.85
C LEU A 100 8.36 -0.56 5.79
N CYS A 101 8.96 -0.64 6.97
CA CYS A 101 9.13 0.53 7.84
C CYS A 101 10.60 0.89 7.94
N TRP A 102 10.88 2.05 8.53
CA TRP A 102 12.24 2.55 8.73
C TRP A 102 13.18 1.54 9.41
N ASN A 103 12.69 0.82 10.42
CA ASN A 103 13.48 -0.17 11.16
C ASN A 103 13.84 -1.42 10.32
N GLU A 104 13.24 -1.58 9.14
CA GLU A 104 13.46 -2.69 8.22
C GLU A 104 14.32 -2.28 7.02
N ARG A 105 14.83 -1.05 6.98
CA ARG A 105 15.67 -0.54 5.89
C ARG A 105 16.82 -1.49 5.52
N ARG A 106 17.50 -2.04 6.53
CA ARG A 106 18.63 -2.98 6.34
C ARG A 106 18.27 -4.22 5.52
N LEU A 107 16.99 -4.59 5.44
CA LEU A 107 16.53 -5.73 4.62
C LEU A 107 16.67 -5.47 3.12
N VAL A 108 16.76 -4.21 2.69
CA VAL A 108 16.82 -3.86 1.26
C VAL A 108 18.04 -3.02 0.89
N GLU A 109 18.89 -2.63 1.85
CA GLU A 109 20.13 -1.87 1.57
C GLU A 109 21.07 -2.58 0.58
N HIS A 110 21.15 -3.92 0.66
CA HIS A 110 21.97 -4.71 -0.26
C HIS A 110 21.35 -4.88 -1.66
N LEU A 111 20.12 -4.39 -1.86
CA LEU A 111 19.40 -4.43 -3.13
C LEU A 111 19.51 -3.10 -3.89
N GLU A 112 20.32 -2.14 -3.45
CA GLU A 112 20.53 -0.89 -4.17
C GLU A 112 21.31 -1.13 -5.49
N PRO A 113 20.93 -0.49 -6.62
CA PRO A 113 19.79 0.41 -6.79
C PRO A 113 18.45 -0.34 -6.83
N LEU A 114 17.44 0.23 -6.16
CA LEU A 114 16.12 -0.39 -5.98
C LEU A 114 14.99 0.50 -6.50
N ALA A 115 14.34 0.08 -7.58
CA ALA A 115 13.12 0.66 -8.11
C ALA A 115 11.91 0.16 -7.31
N VAL A 116 11.02 1.05 -6.87
CA VAL A 116 9.90 0.73 -5.99
C VAL A 116 8.57 0.99 -6.68
N LEU A 117 7.75 -0.06 -6.78
CA LEU A 117 6.37 -0.01 -7.23
C LEU A 117 5.43 -0.12 -6.04
N ASP A 118 4.85 1.01 -5.66
CA ASP A 118 3.97 1.17 -4.51
C ASP A 118 2.50 1.21 -4.93
N LEU A 119 1.75 0.18 -4.53
CA LEU A 119 0.34 0.03 -4.87
C LEU A 119 -0.62 0.57 -3.81
N THR A 120 -0.10 1.21 -2.75
CA THR A 120 -0.91 1.71 -1.64
C THR A 120 -1.45 3.11 -1.91
N ALA A 121 -2.73 3.31 -1.62
CA ALA A 121 -3.34 4.64 -1.59
C ALA A 121 -3.29 5.25 -0.18
N GLU A 122 -3.33 4.37 0.83
CA GLU A 122 -3.64 4.67 2.23
C GLU A 122 -2.40 4.83 3.14
N PHE A 123 -1.20 4.55 2.62
CA PHE A 123 0.05 4.66 3.37
C PHE A 123 0.98 5.68 2.71
N ALA A 124 1.64 6.53 3.50
CA ALA A 124 2.78 7.30 3.01
C ALA A 124 4.01 6.38 2.90
N GLU A 125 4.82 6.53 1.85
CA GLU A 125 6.00 5.69 1.66
C GLU A 125 7.21 6.22 2.47
N PRO A 126 7.95 5.37 3.20
CA PRO A 126 9.16 5.79 3.90
C PRO A 126 10.20 6.33 2.93
N GLU A 127 10.98 7.31 3.40
CA GLU A 127 11.98 8.00 2.59
C GLU A 127 13.00 7.09 1.92
N PHE A 128 13.55 6.11 2.66
CA PHE A 128 14.54 5.18 2.10
C PHE A 128 14.00 4.35 0.92
N MET A 129 12.69 4.08 0.87
CA MET A 129 12.08 3.37 -0.27
C MET A 129 11.90 4.28 -1.48
N ARG A 130 11.84 5.60 -1.29
CA ARG A 130 11.61 6.58 -2.35
C ARG A 130 12.89 7.06 -3.01
N GLU A 131 14.03 6.92 -2.34
CA GLU A 131 15.30 7.54 -2.72
C GLU A 131 16.37 6.53 -3.21
N GLN A 132 16.10 5.23 -3.14
CA GLN A 132 17.03 4.16 -3.55
C GLN A 132 17.08 3.89 -5.06
N GLY A 133 16.18 4.52 -5.82
CA GLY A 133 16.01 4.28 -7.26
C GLY A 133 14.73 4.92 -7.76
N GLU A 134 14.19 4.35 -8.84
CA GLU A 134 12.97 4.85 -9.46
C GLU A 134 11.74 4.53 -8.62
N TYR A 135 10.87 5.51 -8.38
CA TYR A 135 9.68 5.34 -7.56
C TYR A 135 8.41 5.57 -8.39
N LEU A 136 7.57 4.55 -8.47
CA LEU A 136 6.25 4.63 -9.11
C LEU A 136 5.16 4.29 -8.11
N ARG A 137 4.23 5.23 -7.92
CA ARG A 137 3.00 5.00 -7.17
C ARG A 137 1.79 4.76 -8.07
N LEU A 138 1.11 3.64 -7.85
CA LEU A 138 -0.17 3.29 -8.45
C LEU A 138 -1.22 3.10 -7.34
N PRO A 139 -1.88 4.19 -6.87
CA PRO A 139 -2.80 4.12 -5.75
C PRO A 139 -3.97 3.19 -6.05
N ILE A 140 -4.06 2.09 -5.31
CA ILE A 140 -5.19 1.14 -5.38
C ILE A 140 -5.73 0.99 -3.95
N LEU A 141 -7.04 1.19 -3.76
CA LEU A 141 -7.68 1.03 -2.46
C LEU A 141 -7.51 -0.41 -1.97
N ASP A 142 -7.31 -0.58 -0.67
CA ASP A 142 -7.10 -1.90 -0.11
C ASP A 142 -8.29 -2.84 -0.40
N MET A 143 -8.01 -4.13 -0.60
CA MET A 143 -8.97 -5.17 -1.00
C MET A 143 -9.69 -4.96 -2.35
N THR A 144 -9.44 -3.86 -3.06
CA THR A 144 -10.00 -3.64 -4.40
C THR A 144 -9.11 -4.23 -5.51
N PRO A 145 -9.69 -4.60 -6.67
CA PRO A 145 -8.91 -5.07 -7.81
C PRO A 145 -8.13 -3.94 -8.50
N PRO A 146 -6.89 -4.18 -8.95
CA PRO A 146 -6.23 -3.31 -9.92
C PRO A 146 -7.06 -3.17 -11.20
N ARG A 147 -7.00 -2.00 -11.84
CA ARG A 147 -7.59 -1.76 -13.17
C ARG A 147 -6.61 -2.22 -14.27
N GLN A 148 -7.12 -2.32 -15.50
CA GLN A 148 -6.30 -2.64 -16.69
C GLN A 148 -5.06 -1.74 -16.80
N ARG A 149 -5.26 -0.41 -16.74
CA ARG A 149 -4.16 0.57 -16.72
C ARG A 149 -3.15 0.37 -15.58
N ASP A 150 -3.59 -0.16 -14.44
CA ASP A 150 -2.71 -0.36 -13.28
C ASP A 150 -1.81 -1.58 -13.54
N PHE A 151 -2.33 -2.63 -14.20
CA PHE A 151 -1.51 -3.73 -14.70
C PHE A 151 -0.54 -3.27 -15.78
N GLU A 152 -1.01 -2.56 -16.80
CA GLU A 152 -0.17 -2.07 -17.91
C GLU A 152 1.02 -1.26 -17.39
N ARG A 153 0.74 -0.26 -16.54
CA ARG A 153 1.80 0.59 -15.97
C ARG A 153 2.73 -0.17 -15.03
N ALA A 154 2.20 -1.10 -14.24
CA ALA A 154 3.02 -1.91 -13.34
C ALA A 154 3.99 -2.82 -14.11
N LEU A 155 3.49 -3.51 -15.14
CA LEU A 155 4.31 -4.41 -15.94
C LEU A 155 5.29 -3.65 -16.83
N GLN A 156 4.89 -2.51 -17.37
CA GLN A 156 5.80 -1.59 -18.06
C GLN A 156 6.95 -1.16 -17.13
N PHE A 157 6.63 -0.71 -15.91
CA PHE A 157 7.65 -0.33 -14.93
C PHE A 157 8.60 -1.50 -14.61
N ILE A 158 8.07 -2.71 -14.40
CA ILE A 158 8.91 -3.89 -14.19
C ILE A 158 9.84 -4.10 -15.39
N GLN A 159 9.30 -4.07 -16.61
CA GLN A 159 10.07 -4.29 -17.84
C GLN A 159 11.15 -3.23 -18.07
N GLU A 160 10.85 -1.95 -17.80
CA GLU A 160 11.76 -0.82 -18.02
C GLU A 160 12.98 -0.84 -17.08
N HIS A 161 12.81 -1.37 -15.87
CA HIS A 161 13.85 -1.39 -14.83
C HIS A 161 14.54 -2.75 -14.68
N ARG A 162 13.97 -3.84 -15.20
CA ARG A 162 14.54 -5.19 -15.14
C ARG A 162 15.95 -5.19 -15.74
N GLY A 163 16.91 -5.76 -15.01
CA GLY A 163 18.32 -5.82 -15.40
C GLY A 163 19.09 -4.50 -15.24
N ARG A 164 18.44 -3.39 -14.90
CA ARG A 164 19.10 -2.09 -14.60
C ARG A 164 19.11 -1.79 -13.10
N GLN A 165 18.04 -2.16 -12.41
CA GLN A 165 17.86 -2.01 -10.97
C GLN A 165 17.14 -3.25 -10.43
N ASN A 166 17.30 -3.51 -9.13
CA ASN A 166 16.38 -4.40 -8.46
C ASN A 166 15.00 -3.73 -8.40
N ILE A 167 13.93 -4.51 -8.34
CA ILE A 167 12.56 -4.01 -8.35
C ILE A 167 11.82 -4.53 -7.12
N TYR A 168 11.09 -3.66 -6.43
CA TYR A 168 10.27 -4.02 -5.29
C TYR A 168 8.80 -3.65 -5.52
N VAL A 169 7.95 -4.66 -5.71
CA VAL A 169 6.50 -4.49 -5.87
C VAL A 169 5.79 -4.75 -4.55
N HIS A 170 5.13 -3.75 -3.99
CA HIS A 170 4.45 -3.93 -2.70
C HIS A 170 3.07 -3.29 -2.62
N CYS A 171 2.31 -3.75 -1.63
CA CYS A 171 1.14 -3.06 -1.11
C CYS A 171 1.21 -3.04 0.42
N ALA A 172 0.09 -3.00 1.14
CA ALA A 172 0.11 -3.03 2.61
C ALA A 172 0.75 -4.31 3.16
N LEU A 173 0.15 -5.47 2.89
CA LEU A 173 0.60 -6.80 3.35
C LEU A 173 1.27 -7.65 2.25
N GLY A 174 1.20 -7.19 1.01
CA GLY A 174 1.68 -7.96 -0.14
C GLY A 174 0.78 -9.12 -0.53
N HIS A 175 -0.44 -9.27 0.01
CA HIS A 175 -1.25 -10.49 -0.21
C HIS A 175 -2.26 -10.41 -1.35
N GLY A 176 -2.72 -9.20 -1.68
CA GLY A 176 -3.79 -8.99 -2.67
C GLY A 176 -3.33 -8.20 -3.88
N ARG A 177 -3.16 -6.88 -3.73
CA ARG A 177 -2.80 -5.95 -4.83
C ARG A 177 -1.45 -6.32 -5.51
N ALA A 178 -0.38 -6.43 -4.73
CA ALA A 178 0.94 -6.82 -5.25
C ALA A 178 0.92 -8.25 -5.82
N ALA A 179 0.28 -9.19 -5.11
CA ALA A 179 0.10 -10.56 -5.59
C ALA A 179 -0.63 -10.61 -6.95
N ALA A 180 -1.63 -9.74 -7.18
CA ALA A 180 -2.36 -9.68 -8.44
C ALA A 180 -1.46 -9.22 -9.59
N ILE A 181 -0.65 -8.18 -9.39
CA ILE A 181 0.35 -7.72 -10.37
C ILE A 181 1.35 -8.85 -10.67
N MET A 182 1.90 -9.48 -9.64
CA MET A 182 2.86 -10.57 -9.80
C MET A 182 2.25 -11.80 -10.48
N ALA A 183 0.97 -12.10 -10.21
CA ALA A 183 0.28 -13.20 -10.87
C ALA A 183 0.09 -12.94 -12.37
N ALA A 184 -0.23 -11.70 -12.76
CA ALA A 184 -0.28 -11.32 -14.18
C ALA A 184 1.10 -11.45 -14.84
N TRP A 185 2.13 -10.93 -14.19
CA TRP A 185 3.52 -11.01 -14.67
C TRP A 185 3.98 -12.47 -14.86
N LEU A 186 3.76 -13.33 -13.86
CA LEU A 186 4.14 -14.76 -13.92
C LEU A 186 3.50 -15.49 -15.10
N VAL A 187 2.23 -15.20 -15.41
CA VAL A 187 1.55 -15.84 -16.53
C VAL A 187 2.05 -15.30 -17.87
N LEU A 188 2.29 -14.00 -17.99
CA LEU A 188 2.81 -13.40 -19.22
C LEU A 188 4.25 -13.82 -19.54
N GLU A 189 5.08 -13.99 -18.52
CA GLU A 189 6.45 -14.51 -18.67
C GLU A 189 6.51 -16.02 -18.90
N GLY A 190 5.36 -16.70 -19.03
CA GLY A 190 5.30 -18.15 -19.27
C GLY A 190 5.75 -19.00 -18.07
N ARG A 191 5.88 -18.40 -16.88
CA ARG A 191 6.28 -19.09 -15.64
C ARG A 191 5.14 -19.86 -14.99
N CYS A 192 3.90 -19.48 -15.29
CA CYS A 192 2.69 -20.19 -14.89
C CYS A 192 1.70 -20.21 -16.07
N GLN A 193 0.97 -21.30 -16.24
CA GLN A 193 0.01 -21.48 -17.34
C GLN A 193 -1.26 -20.65 -17.14
N ASN A 194 -1.62 -20.38 -15.88
CA ASN A 194 -2.85 -19.67 -15.53
C ASN A 194 -2.77 -18.97 -14.17
N VAL A 195 -3.80 -18.17 -13.86
CA VAL A 195 -3.86 -17.35 -12.63
C VAL A 195 -3.91 -18.21 -11.36
N ALA A 196 -4.53 -19.40 -11.40
CA ALA A 196 -4.61 -20.27 -10.22
C ALA A 196 -3.24 -20.85 -9.87
N GLU A 197 -2.48 -21.27 -10.88
CA GLU A 197 -1.10 -21.71 -10.71
C GLU A 197 -0.20 -20.58 -10.20
N ALA A 198 -0.32 -19.37 -10.77
CA ALA A 198 0.45 -18.22 -10.31
C ALA A 198 0.13 -17.85 -8.85
N GLU A 199 -1.15 -17.85 -8.44
CA GLU A 199 -1.54 -17.62 -7.05
C GLU A 199 -0.99 -18.70 -6.12
N ALA A 200 -1.02 -19.97 -6.53
CA ALA A 200 -0.45 -21.07 -5.74
C ALA A 200 1.07 -20.93 -5.59
N TRP A 201 1.78 -20.57 -6.66
CA TRP A 201 3.21 -20.34 -6.67
C TRP A 201 3.62 -19.20 -5.73
N LEU A 202 2.87 -18.10 -5.77
CA LEU A 202 3.05 -16.95 -4.87
C LEU A 202 2.77 -17.33 -3.41
N ARG A 203 1.70 -18.11 -3.17
CA ARG A 203 1.32 -18.58 -1.83
C ARG A 203 2.37 -19.51 -1.20
N GLN A 204 3.09 -20.30 -1.99
CA GLN A 204 4.19 -21.14 -1.49
C GLN A 204 5.33 -20.30 -0.87
N ARG A 205 5.57 -19.08 -1.39
CA ARG A 205 6.60 -18.17 -0.87
C ARG A 205 6.09 -17.27 0.25
N ARG A 206 4.80 -16.94 0.22
CA ARG A 206 4.12 -16.05 1.16
C ARG A 206 2.73 -16.61 1.46
N HIS A 207 2.60 -17.35 2.55
CA HIS A 207 1.37 -18.13 2.83
C HIS A 207 0.11 -17.26 3.02
N GLY A 208 0.24 -15.97 3.35
CA GLY A 208 -0.89 -15.06 3.51
C GLY A 208 -1.51 -14.61 2.18
N VAL A 209 -0.90 -14.94 1.04
CA VAL A 209 -1.37 -14.55 -0.29
C VAL A 209 -2.75 -15.10 -0.56
N HIS A 210 -3.68 -14.20 -0.89
CA HIS A 210 -5.04 -14.56 -1.22
C HIS A 210 -5.63 -13.50 -2.14
N LEU A 211 -5.88 -13.88 -3.39
CA LEU A 211 -6.57 -12.99 -4.31
C LEU A 211 -8.08 -13.03 -4.03
N THR A 212 -8.65 -11.86 -3.76
CA THR A 212 -10.11 -11.75 -3.70
C THR A 212 -10.72 -12.15 -5.05
N ARG A 213 -12.00 -12.55 -5.06
CA ARG A 213 -12.71 -12.86 -6.32
C ARG A 213 -12.59 -11.72 -7.34
N GLY A 214 -12.65 -10.47 -6.87
CA GLY A 214 -12.49 -9.28 -7.70
C GLY A 214 -11.09 -9.17 -8.30
N GLN A 215 -10.05 -9.35 -7.48
CA GLN A 215 -8.65 -9.30 -7.92
C GLN A 215 -8.35 -10.41 -8.93
N ARG A 216 -8.74 -11.65 -8.65
CA ARG A 216 -8.55 -12.78 -9.56
C ARG A 216 -9.24 -12.53 -10.91
N LYS A 217 -10.48 -12.03 -10.91
CA LYS A 217 -11.20 -11.68 -12.14
C LYS A 217 -10.48 -10.56 -12.92
N ALA A 218 -9.89 -9.60 -12.21
CA ALA A 218 -9.15 -8.50 -12.85
C ALA A 218 -7.88 -9.00 -13.54
N VAL A 219 -7.13 -9.92 -12.91
CA VAL A 219 -5.96 -10.57 -13.53
C VAL A 219 -6.38 -11.34 -14.78
N ILE A 220 -7.42 -12.19 -14.70
CA ILE A 220 -7.92 -12.97 -15.85
C ILE A 220 -8.30 -12.04 -17.01
N ARG A 221 -9.10 -11.01 -16.73
CA ARG A 221 -9.53 -10.04 -17.75
C ARG A 221 -8.35 -9.33 -18.39
N PHE A 222 -7.33 -8.97 -17.61
CA PHE A 222 -6.13 -8.34 -18.14
C PHE A 222 -5.34 -9.31 -19.04
N LEU A 223 -5.18 -10.57 -18.65
CA LEU A 223 -4.50 -11.56 -19.49
C LEU A 223 -5.25 -11.84 -20.80
N GLU A 224 -6.59 -11.81 -20.78
CA GLU A 224 -7.41 -11.94 -21.99
C GLU A 224 -7.16 -10.78 -22.97
N THR A 225 -7.01 -9.54 -22.51
CA THR A 225 -6.74 -8.40 -23.40
C THR A 225 -5.35 -8.48 -24.05
N GLN A 226 -4.36 -9.03 -23.34
CA GLN A 226 -3.00 -9.22 -23.88
C GLN A 226 -2.91 -10.31 -24.95
N LYS A 227 -3.80 -11.32 -24.94
CA LYS A 227 -3.83 -12.37 -25.99
C LYS A 227 -4.36 -11.88 -27.34
N HIS A 228 -5.01 -10.73 -27.35
CA HIS A 228 -5.66 -10.15 -28.53
C HIS A 228 -4.97 -8.85 -29.02
N SER A 229 -3.86 -8.46 -28.40
CA SER A 229 -3.02 -7.33 -28.80
C SER A 229 -1.82 -7.83 -29.59
#